data_AF-A0AAP0NYC9-F1
#
_entry.id   AF-A0AAP0NYC9-F1
#
_cell.length_a   1.000
_cell.length_b   1.000
_cell.length_c   1.000
_cell.angle_alpha   90.00
_cell.angle_beta   90.00
_cell.angle_gamma   90.00
#
_symmetry.space_group_name_H-M   'P 1'
#
loop_
_entity.id
_entity.type
_entity.pdbx_description
1 polymer ?
#
loop_
_entity_poly.entity_id
_entity_poly.type
_entity_poly.pdbx_seq_one_letter_code
_entity_poly.pdbx_strand_id
1 'polypeptide(L)'
;MLFSLLLSVQKITCNADYKAALTKSLLYFEGQRSGKLPLNQRVHWRGDSGLQDGSDAKVLGDGVSDHACWMRPEDMTTPRTTFRIDTQHPGSDLAAETSAALAAASMAFMGIDSRYANLLLSHSKQLFDFAMKCQGEYQNSISVAGQFYSSSGFQDELLWAAAWLHRATSDPTYLNYLNSMAGNGGTRSEFSWDDKYVGAQVLISKLVLEGKVGYTGTWAQCKSHAEQFICSCAQKGSSNVKRTPGGLLWFQPWNNLQYVSSAAFIASAYSKYLSAHNSTIQCQGGVLGANDLTTFVKSQVDYILGSNPKQMSYMVGVGTNYPKEVHHRGASIVSIKVNKAPVECKEGFTKWFNRDGPNPNVLDGAIVGGPDENDGYTDSRSNFQQAEPATVTVAPIVGVLANLA
;
A
#
# COMPACT_ATOMS: atom_id res chain seq x y z
N MET A 1 27.36 -1.99 48.85
CA MET A 1 27.62 -1.12 47.67
C MET A 1 26.99 -1.79 46.46
N LEU A 2 25.76 -1.41 46.10
CA LEU A 2 25.15 -1.79 44.82
C LEU A 2 25.28 -0.59 43.87
N PHE A 3 26.02 -0.76 42.78
CA PHE A 3 26.03 0.19 41.67
C PHE A 3 24.91 -0.20 40.70
N SER A 4 23.82 0.58 40.69
CA SER A 4 22.82 0.53 39.63
C SER A 4 23.34 1.30 38.42
N LEU A 5 23.66 0.59 37.34
CA LEU A 5 24.02 1.19 36.06
C LEU A 5 22.72 1.59 35.34
N LEU A 6 22.34 2.87 35.46
CA LEU A 6 21.31 3.48 34.63
C LEU A 6 21.86 3.64 33.20
N LEU A 7 21.58 2.67 32.33
CA LEU A 7 21.76 2.81 30.89
C LEU A 7 20.77 3.86 30.38
N SER A 8 21.26 5.08 30.13
CA SER A 8 20.48 6.09 29.41
C SER A 8 20.31 5.62 27.97
N VAL A 9 19.10 5.23 27.59
CA VAL A 9 18.74 5.06 26.17
C VAL A 9 18.72 6.47 25.57
N GLN A 10 19.81 6.87 24.91
CA GLN A 10 19.80 8.08 24.09
C GLN A 10 18.76 7.88 22.99
N LYS A 11 17.69 8.69 23.01
CA LYS A 11 16.79 8.83 21.85
C LYS A 11 17.63 9.40 20.71
N ILE A 12 18.07 8.55 19.79
CA ILE A 12 18.68 8.99 18.54
C ILE A 12 17.57 9.66 17.73
N THR A 13 17.55 10.99 17.72
CA THR A 13 16.68 11.76 16.83
C THR A 13 17.38 11.92 15.49
N CYS A 14 17.18 10.96 14.59
CA CYS A 14 17.42 11.22 13.17
C CYS A 14 16.29 12.12 12.67
N ASN A 15 16.58 13.37 12.32
CA ASN A 15 15.57 14.25 11.75
C ASN A 15 15.37 13.83 10.28
N ALA A 16 14.47 12.87 10.06
CA ALA A 16 14.25 12.27 8.76
C ALA A 16 13.75 13.33 7.76
N ASP A 17 14.37 13.41 6.58
CA ASP A 17 13.93 14.30 5.50
C ASP A 17 12.72 13.68 4.78
N TYR A 18 11.53 13.96 5.30
CA TYR A 18 10.28 13.45 4.74
C TYR A 18 10.02 13.96 3.31
N LYS A 19 10.54 15.15 2.94
CA LYS A 19 10.39 15.70 1.59
C LYS A 19 11.25 14.93 0.58
N ALA A 20 12.47 14.58 0.96
CA ALA A 20 13.32 13.71 0.14
C ALA A 20 12.72 12.30 0.01
N ALA A 21 12.21 11.73 1.11
CA ALA A 21 11.53 10.43 1.09
C ALA A 21 10.30 10.47 0.17
N LEU A 22 9.44 11.50 0.28
CA LEU A 22 8.27 11.69 -0.58
C LEU A 22 8.67 11.77 -2.07
N THR A 23 9.69 12.57 -2.38
CA THR A 23 10.18 12.72 -3.75
C THR A 23 10.63 11.38 -4.32
N LYS A 24 11.34 10.58 -3.53
CA LYS A 24 11.80 9.24 -3.93
C LYS A 24 10.65 8.26 -4.06
N SER A 25 9.63 8.29 -3.20
CA SER A 25 8.43 7.46 -3.37
C SER A 25 7.73 7.70 -4.72
N LEU A 26 7.75 8.94 -5.24
CA LEU A 26 7.24 9.21 -6.59
C LEU A 26 8.14 8.63 -7.69
N LEU A 27 9.47 8.65 -7.50
CA LEU A 27 10.41 8.00 -8.42
C LEU A 27 10.24 6.48 -8.43
N TYR A 28 9.92 5.86 -7.29
CA TYR A 28 9.59 4.45 -7.21
C TYR A 28 8.44 4.10 -8.16
N PHE A 29 7.31 4.83 -8.11
CA PHE A 29 6.19 4.60 -9.02
C PHE A 29 6.55 4.82 -10.50
N GLU A 30 7.43 5.78 -10.82
CA GLU A 30 7.96 5.91 -12.19
C GLU A 30 8.80 4.70 -12.60
N GLY A 31 9.56 4.14 -11.66
CA GLY A 31 10.37 2.93 -11.82
C GLY A 31 9.56 1.66 -12.00
N GLN A 32 8.28 1.64 -11.60
CA GLN A 32 7.35 0.52 -11.76
C GLN A 32 6.48 0.59 -13.03
N ARG A 33 6.59 1.64 -13.84
CA ARG A 33 5.77 1.80 -15.07
C ARG A 33 5.97 0.64 -16.05
N SER A 34 4.95 0.28 -16.81
CA SER A 34 5.04 -0.58 -17.99
C SER A 34 4.46 0.14 -19.21
N GLY A 35 4.62 -0.42 -20.41
CA GLY A 35 4.22 0.18 -21.67
C GLY A 35 5.28 1.14 -22.21
N LYS A 36 4.83 2.03 -23.11
CA LYS A 36 5.66 3.09 -23.66
C LYS A 36 5.89 4.17 -22.60
N LEU A 37 7.14 4.41 -22.25
CA LEU A 37 7.50 5.40 -21.24
C LEU A 37 7.42 6.82 -21.83
N PRO A 38 7.05 7.83 -21.00
CA PRO A 38 7.01 9.21 -21.45
C PRO A 38 8.43 9.76 -21.66
N LEU A 39 8.57 10.77 -22.52
CA LEU A 39 9.87 11.39 -22.84
C LEU A 39 10.55 12.03 -21.62
N ASN A 40 9.77 12.45 -20.62
CA ASN A 40 10.25 13.06 -19.38
C ASN A 40 10.42 12.05 -18.22
N GLN A 41 10.54 10.75 -18.51
CA GLN A 41 10.81 9.71 -17.52
C GLN A 41 12.12 10.01 -16.76
N ARG A 42 12.05 10.09 -15.43
CA ARG A 42 13.20 10.44 -14.58
C ARG A 42 14.03 9.22 -14.18
N VAL A 43 13.42 8.05 -14.12
CA VAL A 43 14.12 6.80 -13.82
C VAL A 43 14.83 6.30 -15.09
N HIS A 44 16.05 6.80 -15.30
CA HIS A 44 16.78 6.64 -16.57
C HIS A 44 17.23 5.21 -16.89
N TRP A 45 17.27 4.31 -15.91
CA TRP A 45 17.66 2.92 -16.15
C TRP A 45 16.55 2.07 -16.78
N ARG A 46 15.30 2.58 -16.86
CA ARG A 46 14.14 1.94 -17.49
C ARG A 46 14.01 2.23 -18.99
N GLY A 47 13.37 1.31 -19.72
CA GLY A 47 12.93 1.46 -21.09
C GLY A 47 11.50 0.97 -21.30
N ASP A 48 11.04 1.05 -22.56
CA ASP A 48 9.72 0.58 -22.96
C ASP A 48 9.60 -0.94 -22.77
N SER A 49 8.49 -1.41 -22.19
CA SER A 49 8.26 -2.82 -21.88
C SER A 49 6.79 -3.20 -22.10
N GLY A 50 6.48 -4.47 -22.34
CA GLY A 50 5.08 -4.92 -22.44
C GLY A 50 4.28 -4.21 -23.54
N LEU A 51 4.91 -3.84 -24.66
CA LEU A 51 4.27 -3.08 -25.74
C LEU A 51 3.19 -3.86 -26.50
N GLN A 52 3.14 -5.18 -26.29
CA GLN A 52 2.18 -6.11 -26.88
C GLN A 52 1.13 -6.57 -25.85
N ASP A 53 1.10 -5.96 -24.66
CA ASP A 53 0.09 -6.29 -23.65
C ASP A 53 -1.32 -6.02 -24.21
N GLY A 54 -2.14 -7.06 -24.24
CA GLY A 54 -3.49 -7.01 -24.80
C GLY A 54 -3.60 -7.23 -26.32
N SER A 55 -2.48 -7.40 -27.06
CA SER A 55 -2.55 -7.72 -28.50
C SER A 55 -2.93 -9.17 -28.78
N ASP A 56 -2.65 -10.06 -27.84
CA ASP A 56 -2.71 -11.51 -28.06
C ASP A 56 -3.76 -12.15 -27.15
N ALA A 57 -4.97 -12.39 -27.67
CA ALA A 57 -6.03 -13.07 -26.93
C ALA A 57 -5.80 -14.60 -26.75
N LYS A 58 -4.57 -15.13 -26.96
CA LYS A 58 -4.35 -16.59 -27.12
C LYS A 58 -3.02 -17.19 -26.61
N VAL A 59 -2.14 -16.47 -25.93
CA VAL A 59 -0.89 -17.05 -25.37
C VAL A 59 -0.97 -17.07 -23.86
N LEU A 60 -0.85 -18.25 -23.22
CA LEU A 60 -0.94 -18.49 -21.77
C LEU A 60 0.31 -17.99 -21.02
N GLY A 61 0.17 -16.88 -20.30
CA GLY A 61 1.14 -16.22 -19.45
C GLY A 61 0.49 -15.83 -18.14
N ASP A 62 1.13 -16.22 -17.05
CA ASP A 62 0.65 -16.11 -15.69
C ASP A 62 1.82 -15.77 -14.76
N GLY A 63 1.54 -15.61 -13.46
CA GLY A 63 2.59 -15.35 -12.49
C GLY A 63 3.61 -16.49 -12.36
N VAL A 64 3.25 -17.74 -12.67
CA VAL A 64 4.16 -18.89 -12.58
C VAL A 64 5.23 -18.82 -13.66
N SER A 65 4.80 -18.63 -14.91
CA SER A 65 5.68 -18.49 -16.07
C SER A 65 6.52 -17.21 -16.00
N ASP A 66 5.97 -16.09 -15.52
CA ASP A 66 6.73 -14.87 -15.23
C ASP A 66 7.81 -15.12 -14.16
N HIS A 67 7.42 -15.75 -13.04
CA HIS A 67 8.33 -16.00 -11.92
C HIS A 67 9.39 -17.06 -12.23
N ALA A 68 9.15 -17.93 -13.22
CA ALA A 68 10.14 -18.85 -13.74
C ALA A 68 11.29 -18.17 -14.48
N CYS A 69 11.22 -16.85 -14.74
CA CYS A 69 12.24 -16.06 -15.43
C CYS A 69 12.74 -14.89 -14.58
N TRP A 70 14.01 -14.50 -14.79
CA TRP A 70 14.62 -13.33 -14.18
C TRP A 70 15.12 -12.35 -15.25
N MET A 71 14.21 -11.79 -16.03
CA MET A 71 14.54 -10.92 -17.15
C MET A 71 14.33 -9.45 -16.80
N ARG A 72 14.94 -8.55 -17.57
CA ARG A 72 14.50 -7.15 -17.61
C ARG A 72 13.08 -7.08 -18.14
N PRO A 73 12.23 -6.16 -17.65
CA PRO A 73 10.90 -5.99 -18.20
C PRO A 73 10.92 -5.67 -19.71
N GLU A 74 11.97 -4.99 -20.19
CA GLU A 74 12.17 -4.66 -21.60
C GLU A 74 12.53 -5.85 -22.49
N ASP A 75 13.07 -6.94 -21.91
CA ASP A 75 13.51 -8.14 -22.64
C ASP A 75 12.51 -9.30 -22.51
N MET A 76 11.37 -9.09 -21.85
CA MET A 76 10.46 -10.19 -21.55
C MET A 76 9.94 -10.88 -22.80
N THR A 77 10.20 -12.19 -22.88
CA THR A 77 9.70 -13.10 -23.92
C THR A 77 8.67 -14.10 -23.39
N THR A 78 8.37 -14.06 -22.09
CA THR A 78 7.31 -14.89 -21.49
C THR A 78 5.96 -14.50 -22.09
N PRO A 79 5.04 -15.46 -22.28
CA PRO A 79 3.66 -15.15 -22.56
C PRO A 79 3.06 -14.13 -21.59
N ARG A 80 2.14 -13.28 -22.07
CA ARG A 80 1.47 -12.24 -21.27
C ARG A 80 -0.04 -12.24 -21.53
N THR A 81 -0.73 -13.31 -21.08
CA THR A 81 -2.18 -13.42 -21.27
C THR A 81 -2.89 -12.24 -20.63
N THR A 82 -3.90 -11.74 -21.32
CA THR A 82 -4.87 -10.83 -20.70
C THR A 82 -6.04 -11.62 -20.16
N PHE A 83 -6.23 -11.56 -18.84
CA PHE A 83 -7.41 -12.05 -18.15
C PHE A 83 -8.40 -10.90 -17.92
N ARG A 84 -9.68 -11.23 -17.77
CA ARG A 84 -10.72 -10.25 -17.47
C ARG A 84 -11.80 -10.87 -16.60
N ILE A 85 -12.57 -9.99 -15.99
CA ILE A 85 -13.87 -10.30 -15.38
C ILE A 85 -14.97 -9.78 -16.32
N ASP A 86 -16.09 -10.50 -16.37
CA ASP A 86 -17.28 -10.14 -17.12
C ASP A 86 -18.53 -10.68 -16.43
N THR A 87 -19.70 -10.56 -17.05
CA THR A 87 -20.96 -10.98 -16.43
C THR A 87 -21.09 -12.49 -16.23
N GLN A 88 -20.27 -13.30 -16.93
CA GLN A 88 -20.21 -14.75 -16.75
C GLN A 88 -19.09 -15.15 -15.78
N HIS A 89 -18.05 -14.31 -15.66
CA HIS A 89 -16.90 -14.50 -14.79
C HIS A 89 -16.74 -13.26 -13.88
N PRO A 90 -17.53 -13.16 -12.80
CA PRO A 90 -17.59 -11.96 -11.95
C PRO A 90 -16.30 -11.72 -11.13
N GLY A 91 -16.19 -10.53 -10.55
CA GLY A 91 -15.08 -10.13 -9.67
C GLY A 91 -15.36 -8.80 -8.98
N SER A 92 -16.26 -8.82 -8.01
CA SER A 92 -16.76 -7.65 -7.28
C SER A 92 -15.66 -6.94 -6.52
N ASP A 93 -14.79 -7.68 -5.84
CA ASP A 93 -13.60 -7.17 -5.16
C ASP A 93 -12.73 -6.33 -6.12
N LEU A 94 -12.27 -6.94 -7.22
CA LEU A 94 -11.42 -6.27 -8.20
C LEU A 94 -12.11 -5.06 -8.85
N ALA A 95 -13.39 -5.21 -9.22
CA ALA A 95 -14.16 -4.13 -9.84
C ALA A 95 -14.44 -2.97 -8.86
N ALA A 96 -14.78 -3.27 -7.61
CA ALA A 96 -15.09 -2.26 -6.61
C ALA A 96 -13.82 -1.54 -6.11
N GLU A 97 -12.70 -2.23 -5.92
CA GLU A 97 -11.42 -1.55 -5.62
C GLU A 97 -11.00 -0.62 -6.76
N THR A 98 -11.17 -1.06 -8.02
CA THR A 98 -10.92 -0.20 -9.19
C THR A 98 -11.87 0.99 -9.21
N SER A 99 -13.16 0.79 -8.86
CA SER A 99 -14.12 1.86 -8.72
C SER A 99 -13.69 2.89 -7.67
N ALA A 100 -13.27 2.43 -6.48
CA ALA A 100 -12.77 3.27 -5.40
C ALA A 100 -11.57 4.11 -5.84
N ALA A 101 -10.59 3.48 -6.50
CA ALA A 101 -9.41 4.15 -7.03
C ALA A 101 -9.76 5.26 -8.05
N LEU A 102 -10.68 4.98 -8.99
CA LEU A 102 -11.13 5.96 -9.97
C LEU A 102 -11.93 7.11 -9.35
N ALA A 103 -12.77 6.84 -8.35
CA ALA A 103 -13.50 7.89 -7.65
C ALA A 103 -12.54 8.80 -6.86
N ALA A 104 -11.59 8.23 -6.12
CA ALA A 104 -10.56 8.98 -5.41
C ALA A 104 -9.71 9.83 -6.38
N ALA A 105 -9.28 9.25 -7.50
CA ALA A 105 -8.51 9.95 -8.53
C ALA A 105 -9.31 11.09 -9.16
N SER A 106 -10.60 10.92 -9.44
CA SER A 106 -11.45 11.98 -10.00
C SER A 106 -11.44 13.25 -9.12
N MET A 107 -11.42 13.08 -7.79
CA MET A 107 -11.34 14.20 -6.86
C MET A 107 -9.99 14.92 -6.94
N ALA A 108 -8.90 14.17 -7.06
CA ALA A 108 -7.55 14.72 -7.18
C ALA A 108 -7.37 15.50 -8.50
N PHE A 109 -7.96 15.01 -9.60
CA PHE A 109 -7.86 15.65 -10.91
C PHE A 109 -8.87 16.77 -11.15
N MET A 110 -9.93 16.90 -10.34
CA MET A 110 -11.01 17.86 -10.59
C MET A 110 -10.54 19.30 -10.81
N GLY A 111 -9.55 19.75 -10.02
CA GLY A 111 -8.97 21.10 -10.12
C GLY A 111 -7.89 21.26 -11.21
N ILE A 112 -7.47 20.18 -11.86
CA ILE A 112 -6.36 20.16 -12.85
C ILE A 112 -6.91 19.86 -14.25
N ASP A 113 -7.72 18.82 -14.38
CA ASP A 113 -8.37 18.39 -15.63
C ASP A 113 -9.76 17.83 -15.30
N SER A 114 -10.76 18.70 -15.36
CA SER A 114 -12.15 18.35 -15.05
C SER A 114 -12.76 17.38 -16.07
N ARG A 115 -12.31 17.38 -17.33
CA ARG A 115 -12.78 16.43 -18.34
C ARG A 115 -12.30 15.03 -17.99
N TYR A 116 -11.02 14.89 -17.65
CA TYR A 116 -10.46 13.62 -17.22
C TYR A 116 -11.08 13.15 -15.89
N ALA A 117 -11.25 14.05 -14.92
CA ALA A 117 -11.93 13.74 -13.66
C ALA A 117 -13.35 13.17 -13.89
N ASN A 118 -14.13 13.79 -14.77
CA ASN A 118 -15.48 13.31 -15.10
C ASN A 118 -15.46 11.95 -15.82
N LEU A 119 -14.46 11.70 -16.66
CA LEU A 119 -14.26 10.39 -17.30
C LEU A 119 -13.97 9.29 -16.25
N LEU A 120 -13.04 9.56 -15.32
CA LEU A 120 -12.71 8.65 -14.22
C LEU A 120 -13.94 8.35 -13.36
N LEU A 121 -14.69 9.39 -12.98
CA LEU A 121 -15.89 9.24 -12.17
C LEU A 121 -16.99 8.45 -12.89
N SER A 122 -17.14 8.64 -14.21
CA SER A 122 -18.10 7.87 -15.01
C SER A 122 -17.76 6.36 -15.01
N HIS A 123 -16.49 6.02 -15.21
CA HIS A 123 -16.04 4.62 -15.15
C HIS A 123 -16.11 4.04 -13.72
N SER A 124 -15.82 4.84 -12.70
CA SER A 124 -16.00 4.44 -11.30
C SER A 124 -17.44 3.98 -11.02
N LYS A 125 -18.44 4.74 -11.47
CA LYS A 125 -19.85 4.37 -11.33
C LYS A 125 -20.20 3.08 -12.08
N GLN A 126 -19.73 2.94 -13.32
CA GLN A 126 -19.96 1.73 -14.13
C GLN A 126 -19.39 0.47 -13.48
N LEU A 127 -18.17 0.55 -12.93
CA LEU A 127 -17.51 -0.57 -12.27
C LEU A 127 -18.19 -0.95 -10.95
N PHE A 128 -18.65 0.04 -10.17
CA PHE A 128 -19.42 -0.24 -8.97
C PHE A 128 -20.77 -0.91 -9.29
N ASP A 129 -21.47 -0.42 -10.31
CA ASP A 129 -22.73 -1.03 -10.77
C ASP A 129 -22.50 -2.49 -11.24
N PHE A 130 -21.40 -2.75 -11.94
CA PHE A 130 -21.00 -4.10 -12.32
C PHE A 130 -20.72 -4.97 -11.08
N ALA A 131 -19.90 -4.49 -10.14
CA ALA A 131 -19.55 -5.21 -8.93
C ALA A 131 -20.77 -5.57 -8.07
N MET A 132 -21.76 -4.67 -8.02
CA MET A 132 -23.01 -4.88 -7.28
C MET A 132 -23.95 -5.89 -7.94
N LYS A 133 -24.03 -5.91 -9.28
CA LYS A 133 -24.94 -6.79 -10.05
C LYS A 133 -24.37 -8.18 -10.32
N CYS A 134 -23.06 -8.27 -10.54
CA CYS A 134 -22.36 -9.50 -10.90
C CYS A 134 -21.42 -9.89 -9.75
N GLN A 135 -22.01 -10.44 -8.68
CA GLN A 135 -21.26 -10.73 -7.46
C GLN A 135 -20.40 -11.98 -7.55
N GLY A 136 -19.16 -11.87 -7.07
CA GLY A 136 -18.22 -12.98 -6.95
C GLY A 136 -16.81 -12.49 -6.67
N GLU A 137 -15.97 -13.32 -6.08
CA GLU A 137 -14.55 -13.03 -5.90
C GLU A 137 -13.82 -13.19 -7.24
N TYR A 138 -12.97 -12.23 -7.61
CA TYR A 138 -12.29 -12.24 -8.91
C TYR A 138 -11.41 -13.46 -9.11
N GLN A 139 -10.87 -14.04 -8.03
CA GLN A 139 -10.00 -15.21 -8.08
C GLN A 139 -10.71 -16.45 -8.64
N ASN A 140 -12.04 -16.52 -8.54
CA ASN A 140 -12.80 -17.63 -9.13
C ASN A 140 -12.94 -17.49 -10.65
N SER A 141 -12.77 -16.27 -11.17
CA SER A 141 -12.76 -15.94 -12.59
C SER A 141 -11.36 -15.92 -13.20
N ILE A 142 -10.38 -15.47 -12.41
CA ILE A 142 -8.96 -15.37 -12.77
C ILE A 142 -8.15 -16.21 -11.78
N SER A 143 -8.31 -17.54 -11.85
CA SER A 143 -7.72 -18.49 -10.89
C SER A 143 -6.21 -18.44 -10.78
N VAL A 144 -5.52 -18.05 -11.85
CA VAL A 144 -4.06 -17.85 -11.84
C VAL A 144 -3.62 -16.72 -10.91
N ALA A 145 -4.46 -15.69 -10.72
CA ALA A 145 -4.16 -14.58 -9.81
C ALA A 145 -4.39 -14.96 -8.34
N GLY A 146 -5.34 -15.86 -8.08
CA GLY A 146 -5.64 -16.37 -6.73
C GLY A 146 -4.48 -17.11 -6.05
N GLN A 147 -3.43 -17.51 -6.78
CA GLN A 147 -2.21 -18.08 -6.20
C GLN A 147 -1.25 -17.02 -5.63
N PHE A 148 -1.42 -15.75 -6.01
CA PHE A 148 -0.54 -14.64 -5.64
C PHE A 148 -1.27 -13.61 -4.79
N TYR A 149 -2.50 -13.27 -5.17
CA TYR A 149 -3.36 -12.28 -4.51
C TYR A 149 -4.73 -12.89 -4.27
N SER A 150 -4.83 -13.86 -3.34
CA SER A 150 -6.11 -14.47 -2.99
C SER A 150 -7.02 -13.46 -2.29
N SER A 151 -8.27 -13.39 -2.72
CA SER A 151 -9.31 -12.58 -2.11
C SER A 151 -9.87 -13.26 -0.85
N SER A 152 -10.08 -12.50 0.23
CA SER A 152 -10.82 -12.95 1.41
C SER A 152 -12.32 -12.64 1.37
N GLY A 153 -12.78 -11.97 0.32
CA GLY A 153 -14.17 -11.54 0.14
C GLY A 153 -14.26 -10.30 -0.75
N PHE A 154 -15.47 -9.75 -0.88
CA PHE A 154 -15.69 -8.54 -1.68
C PHE A 154 -16.60 -7.51 -1.00
N GLN A 155 -17.13 -7.84 0.17
CA GLN A 155 -18.11 -7.01 0.87
C GLN A 155 -17.49 -5.71 1.38
N ASP A 156 -16.22 -5.75 1.78
CA ASP A 156 -15.44 -4.59 2.16
C ASP A 156 -15.03 -3.72 0.98
N GLU A 157 -14.66 -4.28 -0.17
CA GLU A 157 -14.41 -3.50 -1.39
C GLU A 157 -15.69 -2.78 -1.84
N LEU A 158 -16.86 -3.43 -1.76
CA LEU A 158 -18.13 -2.77 -2.07
C LEU A 158 -18.42 -1.62 -1.08
N LEU A 159 -18.18 -1.82 0.21
CA LEU A 159 -18.34 -0.78 1.23
C LEU A 159 -17.35 0.39 0.98
N TRP A 160 -16.11 0.06 0.65
CA TRP A 160 -15.04 1.01 0.35
C TRP A 160 -15.32 1.84 -0.91
N ALA A 161 -15.73 1.20 -2.00
CA ALA A 161 -16.12 1.84 -3.24
C ALA A 161 -17.33 2.78 -3.03
N ALA A 162 -18.35 2.33 -2.32
CA ALA A 162 -19.50 3.17 -1.97
C ALA A 162 -19.09 4.38 -1.13
N ALA A 163 -18.15 4.22 -0.18
CA ALA A 163 -17.65 5.32 0.63
C ALA A 163 -16.90 6.37 -0.21
N TRP A 164 -16.07 5.94 -1.16
CA TRP A 164 -15.39 6.84 -2.11
C TRP A 164 -16.34 7.51 -3.10
N LEU A 165 -17.28 6.75 -3.67
CA LEU A 165 -18.29 7.27 -4.59
C LEU A 165 -19.19 8.30 -3.90
N HIS A 166 -19.65 8.03 -2.67
CA HIS A 166 -20.37 9.01 -1.87
C HIS A 166 -19.52 10.27 -1.66
N ARG A 167 -18.24 10.11 -1.30
CA ARG A 167 -17.35 11.25 -1.09
C ARG A 167 -17.12 12.07 -2.36
N ALA A 168 -17.05 11.43 -3.53
CA ALA A 168 -16.81 12.09 -4.80
C ALA A 168 -18.07 12.76 -5.39
N THR A 169 -19.26 12.29 -5.03
CA THR A 169 -20.53 12.69 -5.70
C THR A 169 -21.56 13.33 -4.79
N SER A 170 -21.50 13.07 -3.49
CA SER A 170 -22.59 13.31 -2.53
C SER A 170 -23.92 12.65 -2.91
N ASP A 171 -23.90 11.62 -3.77
CA ASP A 171 -25.11 10.91 -4.20
C ASP A 171 -25.67 10.06 -3.04
N PRO A 172 -26.95 10.24 -2.66
CA PRO A 172 -27.56 9.54 -1.54
C PRO A 172 -27.67 8.04 -1.76
N THR A 173 -27.61 7.55 -3.00
CA THR A 173 -27.63 6.11 -3.31
C THR A 173 -26.49 5.37 -2.60
N TYR A 174 -25.29 5.93 -2.64
CA TYR A 174 -24.13 5.34 -1.97
C TYR A 174 -24.23 5.47 -0.45
N LEU A 175 -24.72 6.60 0.06
CA LEU A 175 -24.94 6.77 1.50
C LEU A 175 -25.96 5.77 2.06
N ASN A 176 -27.03 5.49 1.32
CA ASN A 176 -28.04 4.50 1.67
C ASN A 176 -27.45 3.09 1.70
N TYR A 177 -26.59 2.76 0.73
CA TYR A 177 -25.87 1.48 0.73
C TYR A 177 -24.95 1.37 1.96
N LEU A 178 -24.16 2.40 2.25
CA LEU A 178 -23.33 2.46 3.46
C LEU A 178 -24.17 2.25 4.72
N ASN A 179 -25.36 2.86 4.81
CA ASN A 179 -26.26 2.69 5.96
C ASN A 179 -26.70 1.24 6.13
N SER A 180 -27.06 0.56 5.02
CA SER A 180 -27.46 -0.85 5.06
C SER A 180 -26.33 -1.81 5.47
N MET A 181 -25.08 -1.39 5.27
CA MET A 181 -23.89 -2.20 5.51
C MET A 181 -23.07 -1.73 6.72
N ALA A 182 -23.48 -0.66 7.41
CA ALA A 182 -22.74 -0.05 8.50
C ALA A 182 -22.53 -1.01 9.71
N GLY A 183 -23.36 -2.05 9.84
CA GLY A 183 -23.16 -3.11 10.84
C GLY A 183 -22.12 -4.18 10.47
N ASN A 184 -21.64 -4.21 9.22
CA ASN A 184 -20.77 -5.26 8.71
C ASN A 184 -19.27 -4.96 8.96
N GLY A 185 -18.44 -6.00 8.90
CA GLY A 185 -16.99 -5.92 9.01
C GLY A 185 -16.43 -5.99 10.44
N GLY A 186 -17.11 -5.37 11.40
CA GLY A 186 -16.66 -5.34 12.80
C GLY A 186 -15.29 -4.65 12.97
N THR A 187 -14.68 -4.83 14.14
CA THR A 187 -13.30 -4.40 14.39
C THR A 187 -12.33 -5.30 13.64
N ARG A 188 -11.40 -4.70 12.89
CA ARG A 188 -10.36 -5.42 12.14
C ARG A 188 -8.98 -5.26 12.77
N SER A 189 -8.09 -6.18 12.44
CA SER A 189 -6.69 -6.17 12.87
C SER A 189 -5.74 -5.55 11.85
N GLU A 190 -6.20 -5.27 10.62
CA GLU A 190 -5.37 -4.72 9.55
C GLU A 190 -6.18 -3.87 8.56
N PHE A 191 -5.43 -3.10 7.76
CA PHE A 191 -5.91 -2.46 6.54
C PHE A 191 -4.90 -2.81 5.44
N SER A 192 -5.36 -3.46 4.36
CA SER A 192 -4.47 -4.06 3.38
C SER A 192 -5.05 -4.00 1.96
N TRP A 193 -4.31 -4.53 0.99
CA TRP A 193 -4.79 -4.67 -0.38
C TRP A 193 -5.94 -5.67 -0.51
N ASP A 194 -6.20 -6.49 0.52
CA ASP A 194 -7.27 -7.48 0.58
C ASP A 194 -8.41 -7.07 1.54
N ASP A 195 -8.12 -6.32 2.61
CA ASP A 195 -9.14 -5.89 3.58
C ASP A 195 -9.31 -4.37 3.64
N LYS A 196 -10.48 -3.86 3.21
CA LYS A 196 -10.82 -2.41 3.17
C LYS A 196 -11.77 -1.95 4.25
N TYR A 197 -12.20 -2.81 5.18
CA TYR A 197 -13.20 -2.42 6.19
C TYR A 197 -12.73 -1.22 7.00
N VAL A 198 -11.46 -1.23 7.46
CA VAL A 198 -10.90 -0.09 8.22
C VAL A 198 -10.92 1.20 7.40
N GLY A 199 -10.53 1.15 6.13
CA GLY A 199 -10.56 2.31 5.23
C GLY A 199 -11.97 2.88 5.09
N ALA A 200 -12.95 2.02 4.82
CA ALA A 200 -14.35 2.43 4.69
C ALA A 200 -14.89 3.00 6.00
N GLN A 201 -14.61 2.36 7.15
CA GLN A 201 -15.00 2.83 8.47
C GLN A 201 -14.39 4.20 8.81
N VAL A 202 -13.16 4.48 8.39
CA VAL A 202 -12.52 5.79 8.54
C VAL A 202 -13.21 6.86 7.69
N LEU A 203 -13.59 6.55 6.45
CA LEU A 203 -14.36 7.47 5.61
C LEU A 203 -15.75 7.75 6.20
N ILE A 204 -16.43 6.73 6.73
CA ILE A 204 -17.71 6.87 7.43
C ILE A 204 -17.54 7.69 8.72
N SER A 205 -16.48 7.46 9.49
CA SER A 205 -16.17 8.21 10.71
C SER A 205 -16.09 9.71 10.46
N LYS A 206 -15.56 10.13 9.30
CA LYS A 206 -15.56 11.54 8.90
C LYS A 206 -16.97 12.10 8.83
N LEU A 207 -17.92 11.37 8.25
CA LEU A 207 -19.32 11.81 8.15
C LEU A 207 -19.96 11.94 9.54
N VAL A 208 -19.63 11.04 10.47
CA VAL A 208 -20.08 11.13 11.87
C VAL A 208 -19.51 12.40 12.53
N LEU A 209 -18.20 12.63 12.43
CA LEU A 209 -17.54 13.79 13.01
C LEU A 209 -18.01 15.13 12.40
N GLU A 210 -18.42 15.12 11.14
CA GLU A 210 -19.02 16.27 10.45
C GLU A 210 -20.51 16.47 10.78
N GLY A 211 -21.13 15.57 11.54
CA GLY A 211 -22.57 15.61 11.83
C GLY A 211 -23.47 15.36 10.61
N LYS A 212 -22.94 14.75 9.55
CA LYS A 212 -23.70 14.41 8.33
C LYS A 212 -24.51 13.12 8.46
N VAL A 213 -24.13 12.26 9.40
CA VAL A 213 -24.87 11.04 9.78
C VAL A 213 -24.99 10.96 11.30
N GLY A 214 -25.80 10.02 11.80
CA GLY A 214 -26.09 9.91 13.22
C GLY A 214 -24.87 9.62 14.12
N TYR A 215 -24.86 10.19 15.32
CA TYR A 215 -23.85 9.94 16.36
C TYR A 215 -24.12 8.70 17.21
N THR A 216 -25.19 7.97 16.91
CA THR A 216 -25.63 6.75 17.61
C THR A 216 -25.96 5.65 16.59
N GLY A 217 -26.15 4.42 17.07
CA GLY A 217 -26.50 3.29 16.21
C GLY A 217 -25.34 2.83 15.32
N THR A 218 -25.67 2.34 14.13
CA THR A 218 -24.71 1.67 13.22
C THR A 218 -23.57 2.59 12.76
N TRP A 219 -23.85 3.87 12.50
CA TRP A 219 -22.82 4.85 12.14
C TRP A 219 -21.77 5.06 13.25
N ALA A 220 -22.24 5.16 14.49
CA ALA A 220 -21.36 5.27 15.65
C ALA A 220 -20.55 3.98 15.88
N GLN A 221 -21.14 2.81 15.57
CA GLN A 221 -20.44 1.54 15.61
C GLN A 221 -19.33 1.45 14.54
N CYS A 222 -19.58 1.86 13.29
CA CYS A 222 -18.52 1.98 12.28
C CYS A 222 -17.35 2.83 12.78
N LYS A 223 -17.68 4.00 13.35
CA LYS A 223 -16.67 4.89 13.93
C LYS A 223 -15.88 4.20 15.04
N SER A 224 -16.57 3.51 15.94
CA SER A 224 -15.95 2.74 17.03
C SER A 224 -15.01 1.64 16.51
N HIS A 225 -15.38 0.91 15.44
CA HIS A 225 -14.52 -0.12 14.85
C HIS A 225 -13.21 0.46 14.28
N ALA A 226 -13.28 1.57 13.53
CA ALA A 226 -12.08 2.27 13.07
C ALA A 226 -11.20 2.75 14.22
N GLU A 227 -11.84 3.32 15.25
CA GLU A 227 -11.14 3.80 16.44
C GLU A 227 -10.47 2.68 17.23
N GLN A 228 -11.09 1.51 17.34
CA GLN A 228 -10.50 0.34 18.00
C GLN A 228 -9.24 -0.13 17.29
N PHE A 229 -9.24 -0.20 15.95
CA PHE A 229 -8.03 -0.51 15.18
C PHE A 229 -6.90 0.51 15.45
N ILE A 230 -7.22 1.80 15.45
CA ILE A 230 -6.26 2.88 15.74
C ILE A 230 -5.73 2.76 17.17
N CYS A 231 -6.61 2.50 18.15
CA CYS A 231 -6.23 2.28 19.54
C CYS A 231 -5.25 1.10 19.67
N SER A 232 -5.53 -0.02 19.00
CA SER A 232 -4.66 -1.20 19.00
C SER A 232 -3.27 -0.92 18.41
N CYS A 233 -3.18 -0.15 17.32
CA CYS A 233 -1.91 0.27 16.75
C CYS A 233 -1.13 1.22 17.69
N ALA A 234 -1.84 2.16 18.32
CA ALA A 234 -1.29 3.14 19.25
C ALA A 234 -0.98 2.56 20.66
N GLN A 235 -1.13 1.25 20.86
CA GLN A 235 -0.90 0.55 22.14
C GLN A 235 -1.84 0.98 23.28
N LYS A 236 -3.05 1.44 22.93
CA LYS A 236 -4.10 1.80 23.89
C LYS A 236 -5.38 0.97 23.72
N GLY A 237 -5.39 -0.04 22.85
CA GLY A 237 -6.51 -0.94 22.64
C GLY A 237 -6.61 -2.05 23.70
N SER A 238 -7.67 -2.85 23.59
CA SER A 238 -7.85 -4.09 24.38
C SER A 238 -6.92 -5.21 23.90
N SER A 239 -6.74 -5.30 22.59
CA SER A 239 -5.85 -6.24 21.90
C SER A 239 -4.90 -5.44 21.02
N ASN A 240 -3.74 -5.07 21.57
CA ASN A 240 -2.76 -4.26 20.86
C ASN A 240 -2.01 -5.08 19.80
N VAL A 241 -1.65 -4.43 18.69
CA VAL A 241 -0.76 -5.01 17.68
C VAL A 241 0.61 -5.23 18.32
N LYS A 242 1.26 -6.37 18.04
CA LYS A 242 2.61 -6.66 18.55
C LYS A 242 3.60 -5.58 18.09
N ARG A 243 4.65 -5.34 18.89
CA ARG A 243 5.79 -4.53 18.47
C ARG A 243 7.08 -5.34 18.53
N THR A 244 7.99 -5.06 17.62
CA THR A 244 9.38 -5.49 17.73
C THR A 244 10.04 -4.81 18.94
N PRO A 245 11.16 -5.34 19.47
CA PRO A 245 11.95 -4.65 20.49
C PRO A 245 12.30 -3.19 20.14
N GLY A 246 12.54 -2.90 18.87
CA GLY A 246 12.81 -1.56 18.33
C GLY A 246 11.57 -0.66 18.17
N GLY A 247 10.36 -1.17 18.45
CA GLY A 247 9.13 -0.39 18.48
C GLY A 247 8.34 -0.32 17.17
N LEU A 248 8.72 -1.08 16.15
CA LEU A 248 7.95 -1.23 14.90
C LEU A 248 6.72 -2.09 15.15
N LEU A 249 5.57 -1.73 14.57
CA LEU A 249 4.41 -2.62 14.55
C LEU A 249 4.70 -3.92 13.80
N TRP A 250 4.27 -5.05 14.36
CA TRP A 250 4.48 -6.38 13.81
C TRP A 250 3.15 -7.09 13.60
N PHE A 251 2.77 -7.26 12.33
CA PHE A 251 1.55 -7.92 11.89
C PHE A 251 1.82 -9.35 11.44
N GLN A 252 2.80 -9.56 10.56
CA GLN A 252 3.09 -10.87 9.98
C GLN A 252 4.53 -10.98 9.43
N PRO A 253 5.06 -12.19 9.19
CA PRO A 253 6.46 -12.39 8.83
C PRO A 253 6.86 -11.95 7.41
N TRP A 254 5.92 -11.92 6.44
CA TRP A 254 6.23 -11.52 5.06
C TRP A 254 5.72 -10.10 4.80
N ASN A 255 6.64 -9.22 4.37
CA ASN A 255 6.34 -7.86 3.93
C ASN A 255 5.58 -7.06 4.99
N ASN A 256 6.02 -7.16 6.25
CA ASN A 256 5.38 -6.51 7.39
C ASN A 256 5.21 -5.00 7.18
N LEU A 257 6.17 -4.34 6.50
CA LEU A 257 6.12 -2.91 6.26
C LEU A 257 4.93 -2.45 5.40
N GLN A 258 4.25 -3.33 4.65
CA GLN A 258 2.99 -2.94 3.99
C GLN A 258 1.91 -2.58 5.02
N TYR A 259 1.78 -3.39 6.08
CA TYR A 259 0.78 -3.20 7.13
C TYR A 259 1.14 -2.03 8.03
N VAL A 260 2.43 -1.85 8.31
CA VAL A 260 2.91 -0.66 9.04
C VAL A 260 2.58 0.61 8.25
N SER A 261 2.84 0.61 6.94
CA SER A 261 2.56 1.77 6.08
C SER A 261 1.06 2.08 6.01
N SER A 262 0.23 1.06 5.86
CA SER A 262 -1.24 1.19 5.87
C SER A 262 -1.78 1.66 7.23
N ALA A 263 -1.29 1.11 8.35
CA ALA A 263 -1.68 1.54 9.69
C ALA A 263 -1.27 3.00 9.97
N ALA A 264 -0.07 3.39 9.54
CA ALA A 264 0.39 4.77 9.62
C ALA A 264 -0.48 5.71 8.75
N PHE A 265 -0.90 5.27 7.56
CA PHE A 265 -1.81 6.03 6.71
C PHE A 265 -3.18 6.23 7.35
N ILE A 266 -3.78 5.17 7.90
CA ILE A 266 -5.06 5.26 8.62
C ILE A 266 -4.96 6.24 9.81
N ALA A 267 -3.95 6.09 10.65
CA ALA A 267 -3.76 6.98 11.80
C ALA A 267 -3.47 8.44 11.37
N SER A 268 -2.70 8.63 10.29
CA SER A 268 -2.43 9.96 9.72
C SER A 268 -3.71 10.61 9.21
N ALA A 269 -4.51 9.91 8.42
CA ALA A 269 -5.80 10.41 7.93
C ALA A 269 -6.76 10.75 9.08
N TYR A 270 -6.87 9.86 10.07
CA TYR A 270 -7.75 10.07 11.22
C TYR A 270 -7.30 11.23 12.11
N SER A 271 -5.99 11.45 12.27
CA SER A 271 -5.45 12.60 13.00
C SER A 271 -5.96 13.93 12.44
N LYS A 272 -6.09 14.03 11.12
CA LYS A 272 -6.66 15.22 10.46
C LYS A 272 -8.15 15.38 10.75
N TYR A 273 -8.90 14.29 10.84
CA TYR A 273 -10.32 14.35 11.18
C TYR A 273 -10.51 14.79 12.63
N LEU A 274 -9.72 14.23 13.56
CA LEU A 274 -9.75 14.67 14.96
C LEU A 274 -9.40 16.15 15.10
N SER A 275 -8.33 16.60 14.42
CA SER A 275 -7.91 18.00 14.46
C SER A 275 -8.94 18.95 13.86
N ALA A 276 -9.61 18.57 12.77
CA ALA A 276 -10.62 19.42 12.12
C ALA A 276 -11.89 19.60 12.97
N HIS A 277 -12.16 18.68 13.90
CA HIS A 277 -13.37 18.66 14.72
C HIS A 277 -13.09 18.73 16.22
N ASN A 278 -11.88 19.13 16.64
CA ASN A 278 -11.44 19.18 18.04
C ASN A 278 -11.86 17.94 18.87
N SER A 279 -11.74 16.77 18.25
CA SER A 279 -12.24 15.51 18.79
C SER A 279 -11.09 14.62 19.30
N THR A 280 -11.46 13.59 20.05
CA THR A 280 -10.52 12.60 20.62
C THR A 280 -11.08 11.19 20.50
N ILE A 281 -10.20 10.19 20.50
CA ILE A 281 -10.56 8.78 20.60
C ILE A 281 -10.52 8.35 22.07
N GLN A 282 -11.56 7.66 22.52
CA GLN A 282 -11.61 7.05 23.84
C GLN A 282 -11.19 5.58 23.74
N CYS A 283 -9.91 5.29 24.03
CA CYS A 283 -9.41 3.93 24.07
C CYS A 283 -9.42 3.37 25.50
N GLN A 284 -9.36 2.05 25.65
CA GLN A 284 -9.27 1.39 26.97
C GLN A 284 -8.01 1.80 27.74
N GLY A 285 -6.88 1.94 27.05
CA GLY A 285 -5.60 2.40 27.60
C GLY A 285 -5.46 3.92 27.72
N GLY A 286 -6.55 4.68 27.52
CA GLY A 286 -6.59 6.14 27.67
C GLY A 286 -6.95 6.90 26.39
N VAL A 287 -6.97 8.23 26.48
CA VAL A 287 -7.41 9.11 25.40
C VAL A 287 -6.31 9.27 24.33
N LEU A 288 -6.68 9.32 23.05
CA LEU A 288 -5.80 9.74 21.94
C LEU A 288 -6.36 11.00 21.28
N GLY A 289 -5.54 12.04 21.21
CA GLY A 289 -5.79 13.22 20.39
C GLY A 289 -5.04 13.17 19.05
N ALA A 290 -5.25 14.20 18.22
CA ALA A 290 -4.58 14.32 16.92
C ALA A 290 -3.04 14.29 17.05
N ASN A 291 -2.48 15.00 18.04
CA ASN A 291 -1.03 15.04 18.27
C ASN A 291 -0.45 13.68 18.70
N ASP A 292 -1.20 12.88 19.46
CA ASP A 292 -0.78 11.52 19.83
C ASP A 292 -0.68 10.64 18.59
N LEU A 293 -1.67 10.74 17.69
CA LEU A 293 -1.66 10.01 16.42
C LEU A 293 -0.52 10.47 15.52
N THR A 294 -0.27 11.78 15.40
CA THR A 294 0.88 12.31 14.65
C THR A 294 2.20 11.80 15.21
N THR A 295 2.34 11.73 16.55
CA THR A 295 3.55 11.21 17.20
C THR A 295 3.73 9.71 16.94
N PHE A 296 2.65 8.93 17.01
CA PHE A 296 2.66 7.52 16.65
C PHE A 296 3.06 7.32 15.18
N VAL A 297 2.44 8.06 14.24
CA VAL A 297 2.76 8.00 12.81
C VAL A 297 4.24 8.30 12.57
N LYS A 298 4.76 9.40 13.15
CA LYS A 298 6.18 9.74 13.06
C LYS A 298 7.07 8.60 13.56
N SER A 299 6.74 7.97 14.69
CA SER A 299 7.55 6.85 15.21
C SER A 299 7.69 5.68 14.22
N GLN A 300 6.64 5.36 13.46
CA GLN A 300 6.68 4.27 12.49
C GLN A 300 7.41 4.68 11.20
N VAL A 301 7.19 5.91 10.73
CA VAL A 301 7.89 6.44 9.54
C VAL A 301 9.39 6.61 9.84
N ASP A 302 9.73 7.18 10.99
CA ASP A 302 11.13 7.35 11.41
C ASP A 302 11.83 6.01 11.56
N TYR A 303 11.14 4.98 12.07
CA TYR A 303 11.67 3.61 12.07
C TYR A 303 11.97 3.15 10.65
N ILE A 304 11.04 3.29 9.70
CA ILE A 304 11.25 2.94 8.28
C ILE A 304 12.44 3.70 7.68
N LEU A 305 12.65 4.96 8.08
CA LEU A 305 13.70 5.83 7.54
C LEU A 305 15.04 5.76 8.30
N GLY A 306 15.17 4.90 9.31
CA GLY A 306 16.46 4.57 9.93
C GLY A 306 16.55 4.75 11.44
N SER A 307 15.51 5.24 12.11
CA SER A 307 15.43 5.31 13.58
C SER A 307 15.05 3.94 14.17
N ASN A 308 15.89 2.94 13.92
CA ASN A 308 15.71 1.55 14.32
C ASN A 308 17.03 0.95 14.83
N PRO A 309 17.02 -0.23 15.47
CA PRO A 309 18.24 -0.85 16.03
C PRO A 309 19.38 -1.08 15.03
N LYS A 310 19.06 -1.18 13.73
CA LYS A 310 20.05 -1.34 12.66
C LYS A 310 20.61 -0.04 12.10
N GLN A 311 20.07 1.12 12.50
CA GLN A 311 20.42 2.43 11.94
C GLN A 311 20.40 2.41 10.40
N MET A 312 19.37 1.78 9.84
CA MET A 312 19.25 1.48 8.42
C MET A 312 17.88 1.93 7.91
N SER A 313 17.84 2.74 6.86
CA SER A 313 16.60 3.04 6.17
C SER A 313 16.12 1.80 5.43
N TYR A 314 14.88 1.38 5.65
CA TYR A 314 14.20 0.38 4.82
C TYR A 314 13.60 0.98 3.54
N MET A 315 13.71 2.30 3.35
CA MET A 315 13.46 2.97 2.07
C MET A 315 14.76 3.14 1.28
N VAL A 316 14.84 2.51 0.11
CA VAL A 316 16.00 2.52 -0.78
C VAL A 316 16.32 3.94 -1.23
N GLY A 317 17.59 4.31 -1.14
CA GLY A 317 18.10 5.62 -1.57
C GLY A 317 17.83 6.76 -0.57
N VAL A 318 17.26 6.49 0.61
CA VAL A 318 17.13 7.47 1.71
C VAL A 318 18.17 7.18 2.79
N GLY A 319 18.87 8.22 3.25
CA GLY A 319 19.98 8.08 4.19
C GLY A 319 21.24 7.48 3.54
N THR A 320 22.23 7.14 4.37
CA THR A 320 23.52 6.58 3.92
C THR A 320 23.59 5.05 3.99
N ASN A 321 22.66 4.43 4.74
CA ASN A 321 22.59 2.98 4.95
C ASN A 321 21.17 2.51 4.63
N TYR A 322 21.02 1.76 3.53
CA TYR A 322 19.74 1.25 3.02
C TYR A 322 19.96 -0.04 2.19
N PRO A 323 18.90 -0.85 1.94
CA PRO A 323 19.00 -2.08 1.17
C PRO A 323 19.53 -1.87 -0.24
N LYS A 324 20.51 -2.68 -0.64
CA LYS A 324 21.15 -2.63 -1.96
C LYS A 324 20.87 -3.89 -2.77
N GLU A 325 20.38 -4.97 -2.17
CA GLU A 325 20.10 -6.26 -2.82
C GLU A 325 18.61 -6.56 -2.85
N VAL A 326 17.82 -5.56 -3.24
CA VAL A 326 16.36 -5.66 -3.32
C VAL A 326 15.92 -6.73 -4.33
N HIS A 327 14.92 -7.55 -3.97
CA HIS A 327 14.31 -8.58 -4.82
C HIS A 327 13.49 -7.92 -5.95
N HIS A 328 14.17 -7.36 -6.95
CA HIS A 328 13.53 -6.62 -8.04
C HIS A 328 14.30 -6.79 -9.36
N ARG A 329 13.67 -7.45 -10.34
CA ARG A 329 14.27 -7.81 -11.63
C ARG A 329 14.91 -6.60 -12.33
N GLY A 330 14.13 -5.55 -12.59
CA GLY A 330 14.62 -4.35 -13.26
C GLY A 330 15.72 -3.60 -12.49
N ALA A 331 15.78 -3.72 -11.16
CA ALA A 331 16.84 -3.11 -10.37
C ALA A 331 18.13 -3.94 -10.40
N SER A 332 17.99 -5.27 -10.33
CA SER A 332 19.08 -6.24 -10.22
C SER A 332 19.85 -6.51 -11.51
N ILE A 333 19.28 -6.20 -12.67
CA ILE A 333 19.88 -6.45 -13.99
C ILE A 333 20.40 -5.14 -14.58
N VAL A 334 21.56 -5.16 -15.25
CA VAL A 334 22.13 -3.96 -15.91
C VAL A 334 21.10 -3.26 -16.79
N SER A 335 21.00 -1.94 -16.68
CA SER A 335 20.06 -1.16 -17.49
C SER A 335 20.18 -1.45 -18.99
N ILE A 336 19.04 -1.54 -19.67
CA ILE A 336 18.96 -1.61 -21.14
C ILE A 336 19.62 -0.40 -21.84
N LYS A 337 19.74 0.74 -21.15
CA LYS A 337 20.43 1.93 -21.67
C LYS A 337 21.95 1.79 -21.64
N VAL A 338 22.47 0.93 -20.77
CA VAL A 338 23.91 0.65 -20.63
C VAL A 338 24.31 -0.54 -21.48
N ASN A 339 23.56 -1.65 -21.44
CA ASN A 339 23.79 -2.82 -22.27
C ASN A 339 22.50 -3.24 -22.96
N LYS A 340 22.45 -3.15 -24.30
CA LYS A 340 21.29 -3.49 -25.11
C LYS A 340 21.18 -4.98 -25.45
N ALA A 341 22.19 -5.78 -25.16
CA ALA A 341 22.11 -7.23 -25.36
C ALA A 341 21.00 -7.79 -24.45
N PRO A 342 20.03 -8.57 -24.98
CA PRO A 342 18.98 -9.16 -24.17
C PRO A 342 19.53 -10.02 -23.04
N VAL A 343 18.81 -10.06 -21.92
CA VAL A 343 19.08 -11.00 -20.82
C VAL A 343 18.01 -12.08 -20.84
N GLU A 344 18.40 -13.29 -21.21
CA GLU A 344 17.47 -14.42 -21.39
C GLU A 344 16.90 -14.92 -20.05
N CYS A 345 15.73 -15.57 -20.11
CA CYS A 345 14.95 -16.04 -18.95
C CYS A 345 15.77 -16.68 -17.82
N LYS A 346 16.58 -17.71 -18.14
CA LYS A 346 17.38 -18.44 -17.16
C LYS A 346 18.76 -17.82 -16.92
N GLU A 347 19.29 -17.12 -17.93
CA GLU A 347 20.54 -16.36 -17.82
C GLU A 347 20.43 -15.27 -16.75
N GLY A 348 19.26 -14.66 -16.63
CA GLY A 348 18.88 -13.75 -15.56
C GLY A 348 19.24 -14.26 -14.17
N PHE A 349 18.91 -15.52 -13.89
CA PHE A 349 19.17 -16.11 -12.59
C PHE A 349 20.66 -16.32 -12.34
N THR A 350 21.37 -16.82 -13.35
CA THR A 350 22.80 -17.17 -13.20
C THR A 350 23.70 -15.94 -13.19
N LYS A 351 23.39 -14.90 -13.98
CA LYS A 351 24.23 -13.70 -14.09
C LYS A 351 23.87 -12.58 -13.14
N TRP A 352 22.59 -12.45 -12.76
CA TRP A 352 22.11 -11.27 -12.04
C TRP A 352 21.46 -11.59 -10.70
N PHE A 353 20.53 -12.55 -10.64
CA PHE A 353 19.85 -12.88 -9.38
C PHE A 353 20.81 -13.39 -8.30
N ASN A 354 21.69 -14.34 -8.64
CA ASN A 354 22.65 -14.94 -7.71
C ASN A 354 23.96 -14.15 -7.56
N ARG A 355 24.05 -12.95 -8.13
CA ARG A 355 25.26 -12.14 -8.04
C ARG A 355 25.41 -11.62 -6.61
N ASP A 356 26.55 -11.94 -6.01
CA ASP A 356 26.98 -11.38 -4.72
C ASP A 356 27.36 -9.90 -4.90
N GLY A 357 26.52 -9.03 -4.35
CA GLY A 357 26.71 -7.59 -4.43
C GLY A 357 25.46 -6.80 -4.85
N PRO A 358 25.55 -5.46 -4.74
CA PRO A 358 24.41 -4.55 -4.87
C PRO A 358 23.76 -4.63 -6.25
N ASN A 359 22.48 -4.33 -6.33
CA ASN A 359 21.77 -4.11 -7.58
C ASN A 359 22.47 -2.98 -8.40
N PRO A 360 22.67 -3.16 -9.72
CA PRO A 360 23.30 -2.15 -10.56
C PRO A 360 22.46 -0.86 -10.69
N ASN A 361 21.14 -0.95 -10.53
CA ASN A 361 20.26 0.21 -10.56
C ASN A 361 19.67 0.44 -9.16
N VAL A 362 19.79 1.66 -8.65
CA VAL A 362 19.15 2.06 -7.39
C VAL A 362 17.65 2.24 -7.64
N LEU A 363 16.84 1.50 -6.89
CA LEU A 363 15.37 1.59 -6.93
C LEU A 363 14.89 2.64 -5.92
N ASP A 364 15.19 3.91 -6.19
CA ASP A 364 14.87 5.03 -5.30
C ASP A 364 13.42 5.00 -4.81
N GLY A 365 13.24 5.08 -3.49
CA GLY A 365 11.94 5.18 -2.84
C GLY A 365 11.20 3.87 -2.63
N ALA A 366 11.74 2.74 -3.10
CA ALA A 366 11.22 1.42 -2.74
C ALA A 366 11.31 1.21 -1.23
N ILE A 367 10.23 0.75 -0.62
CA ILE A 367 10.23 0.24 0.74
C ILE A 367 10.20 -1.28 0.64
N VAL A 368 11.22 -1.94 1.20
CA VAL A 368 11.32 -3.40 1.25
C VAL A 368 10.35 -3.99 2.29
N GLY A 369 10.21 -5.31 2.34
CA GLY A 369 9.37 -5.98 3.34
C GLY A 369 9.73 -5.68 4.80
N GLY A 370 11.00 -5.39 5.07
CA GLY A 370 11.48 -4.90 6.36
C GLY A 370 12.05 -5.99 7.26
N PRO A 371 12.31 -5.68 8.54
CA PRO A 371 12.93 -6.62 9.47
C PRO A 371 11.97 -7.73 9.90
N ASP A 372 12.51 -8.75 10.57
CA ASP A 372 11.74 -9.74 11.33
C ASP A 372 11.22 -9.19 12.67
N GLU A 373 10.55 -10.04 13.44
CA GLU A 373 9.93 -9.68 14.72
C GLU A 373 10.92 -9.22 15.81
N ASN A 374 12.22 -9.45 15.62
CA ASN A 374 13.30 -9.10 16.53
C ASN A 374 14.22 -8.00 15.95
N ASP A 375 13.72 -7.22 14.99
CA ASP A 375 14.47 -6.16 14.29
C ASP A 375 15.65 -6.68 13.44
N GLY A 376 15.69 -7.99 13.16
CA GLY A 376 16.67 -8.63 12.29
C GLY A 376 16.36 -8.39 10.81
N TYR A 377 17.38 -8.04 10.03
CA TYR A 377 17.23 -7.83 8.58
C TYR A 377 18.47 -8.30 7.84
N THR A 378 18.26 -9.08 6.78
CA THR A 378 19.33 -9.54 5.88
C THR A 378 19.05 -8.99 4.49
N ASP A 379 19.91 -8.06 4.05
CA ASP A 379 19.88 -7.49 2.70
C ASP A 379 20.36 -8.55 1.70
N SER A 380 19.40 -9.28 1.14
CA SER A 380 19.67 -10.36 0.20
C SER A 380 18.55 -10.45 -0.81
N ARG A 381 18.92 -10.54 -2.09
CA ARG A 381 17.98 -10.65 -3.21
C ARG A 381 17.16 -11.92 -3.16
N SER A 382 17.67 -12.99 -2.55
CA SER A 382 16.92 -14.24 -2.38
C SER A 382 15.95 -14.22 -1.19
N ASN A 383 16.12 -13.27 -0.26
CA ASN A 383 15.25 -13.10 0.89
C ASN A 383 14.01 -12.26 0.52
N PHE A 384 13.17 -12.77 -0.39
CA PHE A 384 11.99 -12.04 -0.87
C PHE A 384 11.02 -11.65 0.26
N GLN A 385 10.97 -12.39 1.37
CA GLN A 385 10.12 -12.04 2.51
C GLN A 385 10.44 -10.67 3.12
N GLN A 386 11.73 -10.31 3.17
CA GLN A 386 12.21 -9.05 3.74
C GLN A 386 12.66 -8.04 2.68
N ALA A 387 13.16 -8.49 1.53
CA ALA A 387 13.81 -7.66 0.51
C ALA A 387 12.92 -7.33 -0.70
N GLU A 388 11.70 -7.86 -0.77
CA GLU A 388 10.74 -7.54 -1.84
C GLU A 388 10.05 -6.20 -1.56
N PRO A 389 10.12 -5.23 -2.49
CA PRO A 389 9.30 -4.05 -2.44
C PRO A 389 8.00 -4.29 -3.20
N ALA A 390 6.90 -3.71 -2.71
CA ALA A 390 5.62 -3.78 -3.39
C ALA A 390 4.97 -2.39 -3.49
N THR A 391 4.17 -2.17 -4.54
CA THR A 391 3.41 -0.93 -4.71
C THR A 391 2.45 -0.68 -3.54
N VAL A 392 1.86 -1.75 -3.00
CA VAL A 392 0.99 -1.72 -1.82
C VAL A 392 1.70 -1.24 -0.55
N THR A 393 3.02 -1.43 -0.45
CA THR A 393 3.83 -0.92 0.66
C THR A 393 4.06 0.60 0.53
N VAL A 394 4.39 1.06 -0.68
CA VAL A 394 4.74 2.47 -0.92
C VAL A 394 3.49 3.36 -1.09
N ALA A 395 2.37 2.85 -1.60
CA ALA A 395 1.18 3.67 -1.87
C ALA A 395 0.65 4.42 -0.62
N PRO A 396 0.47 3.79 0.55
CA PRO A 396 0.02 4.49 1.75
C PRO A 396 1.06 5.50 2.26
N ILE A 397 2.35 5.19 2.13
CA ILE A 397 3.43 6.05 2.66
C ILE A 397 3.50 7.40 1.96
N VAL A 398 3.09 7.50 0.68
CA VAL A 398 3.06 8.77 -0.05
C VAL A 398 2.14 9.76 0.65
N GLY A 399 0.94 9.32 1.05
CA GLY A 399 -0.02 10.15 1.77
C GLY A 399 0.47 10.52 3.17
N VAL A 400 1.18 9.61 3.85
CA VAL A 400 1.78 9.87 5.16
C VAL A 400 2.89 10.92 5.06
N LEU A 401 3.85 10.72 4.16
CA LEU A 401 4.98 11.63 3.97
C LEU A 401 4.50 13.01 3.50
N ALA A 402 3.51 13.08 2.62
CA ALA A 402 2.89 14.35 2.22
C ALA A 402 2.22 15.11 3.38
N ASN A 403 1.78 14.40 4.42
CA ASN A 403 1.22 15.03 5.63
C ASN A 403 2.30 15.44 6.64
N LEU A 404 3.47 14.80 6.63
CA LEU A 404 4.58 15.08 7.55
C LEU A 404 5.58 16.11 7.02
N ALA A 405 5.70 16.25 5.70
CA ALA A 405 6.72 17.05 5.00
C ALA A 405 6.45 18.56 4.98
#